data_AF-A0A8T4JFU9-F1
#
_entry.id   AF-A0A8T4JFU9-F1
#
_cell.length_a   1.000
_cell.length_b   1.000
_cell.length_c   1.000
_cell.angle_alpha   90.00
_cell.angle_beta   90.00
_cell.angle_gamma   90.00
#
_symmetry.space_group_name_H-M   'P 1'
#
loop_
_entity.id
_entity.type
_entity.pdbx_description
1 polymer ?
#
loop_
_entity_poly.entity_id
_entity_poly.type
_entity_poly.pdbx_seq_one_letter_code
_entity_poly.pdbx_strand_id
1 'polypeptide(L)'
;MSLIRSKMFLEGFNSSGYGAHEAEISYLRKIKFSDSEVYFANQLRYFRNRIMYYGKMFDSDYAEKVLKFLEENYVKIKNLIAL
;
A
#
# COMPACT_ATOMS: atom_id res chain seq x y z
N MET A 1 2.35 3.95 1.91
CA MET A 1 3.11 3.00 2.74
C MET A 1 3.28 3.48 4.18
N SER A 2 3.54 4.76 4.45
CA SER A 2 3.79 5.29 5.81
C SER A 2 2.74 4.89 6.86
N LEU A 3 1.44 4.99 6.54
CA LEU A 3 0.37 4.59 7.47
C LEU A 3 0.41 3.09 7.81
N ILE A 4 0.65 2.23 6.82
CA ILE A 4 0.80 0.78 7.02
C ILE A 4 1.99 0.53 7.94
N ARG A 5 3.12 1.20 7.69
CA ARG A 5 4.31 1.10 8.55
C ARG A 5 4.06 1.60 9.97
N SER A 6 3.29 2.67 10.16
CA SER A 6 2.88 3.14 11.49
C SER A 6 2.05 2.08 12.20
N LYS A 7 1.09 1.46 11.53
CA LYS A 7 0.28 0.37 12.10
C LYS A 7 1.12 -0.86 12.45
N MET A 8 2.05 -1.24 11.57
CA MET A 8 3.03 -2.29 11.84
C MET A 8 3.84 -2.00 13.11
N PHE A 9 4.35 -0.77 13.25
CA PHE A 9 5.14 -0.35 14.40
C PHE A 9 4.34 -0.41 15.72
N LEU A 10 3.08 0.06 15.71
CA LEU A 10 2.18 -0.04 16.87
C LEU A 10 1.91 -1.49 17.32
N GLU A 11 2.03 -2.45 16.40
CA GLU A 11 1.89 -3.88 16.70
C GLU A 11 3.23 -4.61 16.93
N GLY A 12 4.33 -3.86 17.09
CA GLY A 12 5.66 -4.42 17.39
C GLY A 12 6.41 -4.97 16.17
N PHE A 13 5.97 -4.65 14.95
CA PHE A 13 6.67 -5.02 13.71
C PHE A 13 7.55 -3.87 13.19
N ASN A 14 8.59 -4.22 12.44
CA ASN A 14 9.44 -3.27 11.73
C ASN A 14 9.63 -3.73 10.28
N SER A 15 9.73 -2.77 9.35
CA SER A 15 10.06 -3.00 7.94
C SER A 15 11.10 -1.98 7.49
N SER A 16 12.34 -2.41 7.30
CA SER A 16 13.47 -1.57 6.89
C SER A 16 14.44 -2.34 5.99
N GLY A 17 15.15 -1.63 5.11
CA GLY A 17 16.14 -2.24 4.22
C GLY A 17 15.53 -3.01 3.05
N TYR A 18 16.25 -4.03 2.58
CA TYR A 18 15.82 -4.86 1.45
C TYR A 18 14.53 -5.63 1.80
N GLY A 19 13.52 -5.55 0.94
CA GLY A 19 12.23 -6.21 1.17
C GLY A 19 11.24 -5.43 2.05
N ALA A 20 11.56 -4.19 2.46
CA ALA A 20 10.70 -3.42 3.35
C ALA A 20 9.30 -3.18 2.76
N HIS A 21 9.20 -2.91 1.45
CA HIS A 21 7.91 -2.68 0.82
C HIS A 21 7.10 -3.96 0.62
N GLU A 22 7.77 -5.08 0.39
CA GLU A 22 7.16 -6.41 0.31
C GLU A 22 6.60 -6.83 1.66
N ALA A 23 7.30 -6.52 2.76
CA ALA A 23 6.81 -6.73 4.11
C ALA A 23 5.54 -5.92 4.39
N GLU A 24 5.49 -4.65 3.98
CA GLU A 24 4.29 -3.81 4.07
C GLU A 24 3.10 -4.40 3.31
N ILE A 25 3.34 -4.92 2.09
CA ILE A 25 2.29 -5.60 1.30
C ILE A 25 1.81 -6.87 2.00
N SER A 26 2.73 -7.68 2.52
CA SER A 26 2.39 -8.91 3.23
C SER A 26 1.53 -8.63 4.46
N TYR A 27 1.85 -7.55 5.19
CA TYR A 27 1.13 -7.13 6.38
C TYR A 27 -0.34 -6.76 6.12
N LEU A 28 -0.71 -6.33 4.90
CA LEU A 28 -2.11 -6.04 4.54
C LEU A 28 -3.04 -7.23 4.80
N ARG A 29 -2.57 -8.46 4.57
CA ARG A 29 -3.34 -9.68 4.88
C ARG A 29 -3.63 -9.81 6.38
N LYS A 30 -2.67 -9.42 7.23
CA LYS A 30 -2.83 -9.46 8.70
C LYS A 30 -3.91 -8.48 9.17
N ILE A 31 -4.06 -7.34 8.50
CA ILE A 31 -5.13 -6.36 8.77
C ILE A 31 -6.39 -6.57 7.92
N LYS A 32 -6.62 -7.82 7.44
CA LYS A 32 -7.86 -8.29 6.80
C LYS A 32 -8.22 -7.61 5.48
N PHE A 33 -7.23 -7.10 4.73
CA PHE A 33 -7.45 -6.73 3.34
C PHE A 33 -7.72 -7.99 2.51
N SER A 34 -8.63 -7.89 1.54
CA SER A 34 -8.92 -8.97 0.59
C SER A 34 -7.72 -9.23 -0.32
N ASP A 35 -7.61 -10.45 -0.86
CA ASP A 35 -6.53 -10.79 -1.78
C ASP A 35 -6.50 -9.89 -3.02
N SER A 36 -7.66 -9.44 -3.52
CA SER A 36 -7.76 -8.46 -4.60
C SER A 36 -7.16 -7.11 -4.22
N GLU A 37 -7.39 -6.63 -2.99
CA GLU A 37 -6.83 -5.37 -2.51
C GLU A 37 -5.31 -5.49 -2.28
N VAL A 38 -4.84 -6.62 -1.74
CA VAL A 38 -3.40 -6.89 -1.57
C VAL A 38 -2.70 -6.99 -2.92
N TYR A 39 -3.32 -7.65 -3.90
CA TYR A 39 -2.80 -7.74 -5.26
C TYR A 39 -2.68 -6.35 -5.91
N PHE A 40 -3.74 -5.54 -5.82
CA PHE A 40 -3.74 -4.18 -6.35
C PHE A 40 -2.68 -3.30 -5.66
N ALA A 41 -2.55 -3.38 -4.34
CA ALA A 41 -1.52 -2.66 -3.59
C ALA A 41 -0.09 -3.05 -4.04
N ASN A 42 0.15 -4.34 -4.31
CA ASN A 42 1.44 -4.80 -4.82
C ASN A 42 1.72 -4.30 -6.24
N GLN A 43 0.71 -4.28 -7.11
CA GLN A 43 0.83 -3.66 -8.43
C GLN A 43 1.13 -2.17 -8.33
N LEU A 44 0.42 -1.44 -7.45
CA LEU A 44 0.65 -0.03 -7.22
C LEU A 44 2.07 0.24 -6.71
N ARG A 45 2.58 -0.55 -5.76
CA ARG A 45 3.97 -0.49 -5.28
C ARG A 45 4.95 -0.65 -6.45
N TYR A 46 4.72 -1.65 -7.29
CA TYR A 46 5.55 -1.93 -8.46
C TYR A 46 5.56 -0.77 -9.46
N PHE A 47 4.38 -0.25 -9.80
CA PHE A 47 4.22 0.82 -10.76
C PHE A 47 4.72 2.16 -10.24
N ARG A 48 4.51 2.48 -8.96
CA ARG A 48 5.10 3.66 -8.32
C ARG A 48 6.61 3.69 -8.48
N ASN A 49 7.28 2.56 -8.28
CA ASN A 49 8.72 2.46 -8.50
C ASN A 49 9.08 2.70 -9.97
N ARG A 50 8.29 2.19 -10.91
CA ARG A 50 8.54 2.45 -12.33
C ARG A 50 8.28 3.89 -12.78
N ILE A 51 7.26 4.55 -12.23
CA ILE A 51 6.99 5.97 -12.49
C ILE A 51 8.16 6.79 -11.94
N MET A 52 8.52 6.57 -10.68
CA MET A 52 9.54 7.37 -10.00
C MET A 52 10.95 7.18 -10.59
N TYR A 53 11.34 5.95 -10.92
CA TYR A 53 12.72 5.67 -11.34
C TYR A 53 12.90 5.56 -12.86
N TYR A 54 11.84 5.29 -13.61
CA TYR A 54 11.93 5.06 -15.06
C TYR A 54 11.01 5.97 -15.88
N GLY A 55 10.31 6.93 -15.27
CA GLY A 55 9.47 7.90 -15.99
C GLY A 55 8.29 7.28 -16.75
N LYS A 56 7.83 6.09 -16.34
CA LYS A 56 6.74 5.39 -17.03
C LYS A 56 5.43 6.17 -16.91
N MET A 57 4.77 6.46 -18.04
CA MET A 57 3.42 7.02 -18.08
C MET A 57 2.36 5.92 -18.02
N PHE A 58 1.22 6.23 -17.43
CA PHE A 58 0.02 5.38 -17.37
C PHE A 58 -1.18 6.17 -17.91
N ASP A 59 -2.18 5.46 -18.40
CA ASP A 59 -3.43 6.05 -18.87
C ASP A 59 -4.29 6.61 -17.70
N SER A 60 -5.29 7.40 -18.07
CA SER A 60 -6.26 7.99 -17.15
C SER A 60 -7.05 6.94 -16.38
N ASP A 61 -7.41 5.84 -17.03
CA ASP A 61 -8.24 4.77 -16.45
C ASP A 61 -7.51 4.11 -15.27
N TYR A 62 -6.21 3.89 -15.40
CA TYR A 62 -5.39 3.38 -14.30
C TYR A 62 -5.29 4.41 -13.17
N ALA A 63 -5.15 5.70 -13.47
CA ALA A 63 -5.12 6.75 -12.46
C ALA A 63 -6.41 6.80 -11.65
N GLU A 64 -7.58 6.70 -12.30
CA GLU A 64 -8.88 6.63 -11.63
C GLU A 64 -9.01 5.41 -10.72
N LYS A 65 -8.55 4.23 -11.17
CA LYS A 65 -8.54 3.01 -10.33
C LYS A 65 -7.67 3.19 -9.08
N VAL A 66 -6.52 3.85 -9.22
CA VAL A 66 -5.65 4.15 -8.08
C VAL A 66 -6.31 5.13 -7.11
N LEU A 67 -6.93 6.20 -7.61
CA LEU A 67 -7.64 7.17 -6.78
C LEU A 67 -8.77 6.52 -5.99
N LYS A 68 -9.63 5.75 -6.67
CA LYS A 68 -10.72 5.01 -6.03
C LYS A 68 -10.19 4.05 -4.96
N PHE A 69 -9.15 3.28 -5.28
CA PHE A 69 -8.53 2.38 -4.32
C PHE A 69 -7.98 3.13 -3.09
N LEU A 70 -7.37 4.30 -3.28
CA LEU A 70 -6.86 5.11 -2.18
C LEU A 70 -7.98 5.68 -1.32
N GLU A 71 -9.06 6.21 -1.90
CA GLU A 71 -10.20 6.74 -1.17
C GLU A 71 -10.87 5.67 -0.29
N GLU A 72 -11.12 4.49 -0.85
CA GLU A 72 -11.75 3.37 -0.16
C GLU A 72 -10.90 2.82 1.00
N ASN A 73 -9.57 2.82 0.85
CA ASN A 73 -8.66 2.17 1.79
C ASN A 73 -7.96 3.14 2.75
N TYR A 74 -7.87 4.42 2.42
CA TYR A 74 -7.28 5.43 3.29
C TYR A 74 -8.05 5.54 4.60
N VAL A 75 -9.38 5.62 4.53
CA VAL A 75 -10.24 5.69 5.72
C VAL A 75 -10.11 4.41 6.57
N LYS A 76 -10.09 3.23 5.93
CA LYS A 76 -9.88 1.95 6.63
C LYS A 76 -8.57 1.95 7.42
N ILE A 77 -7.45 2.30 6.78
CA ILE A 77 -6.13 2.29 7.43
C ILE A 77 -6.05 3.38 8.51
N LYS A 78 -6.61 4.57 8.26
CA LYS A 78 -6.63 5.65 9.26
C LYS A 78 -7.36 5.24 10.53
N ASN A 79 -8.51 4.58 10.40
CA ASN A 79 -9.30 4.10 11.54
C ASN A 79 -8.59 2.98 12.33
N LEU A 80 -7.66 2.24 11.71
CA LEU A 80 -6.87 1.23 12.40
C LEU A 80 -5.73 1.81 13.27
N ILE A 81 -5.40 3.09 13.06
CA ILE A 81 -4.30 3.82 13.73
C ILE A 81 -4.84 4.86 14.71
N ALA A 82 -6.03 5.42 14.47
CA ALA A 82 -6.69 6.33 15.39
C ALA A 82 -6.93 5.63 16.74
N LEU A 83 -6.25 6.13 17.77
CA LEU A 83 -6.41 5.75 19.18
C LEU A 83 -7.76 6.20 19.72
#